data_AF-A0AAP8PJS3-F1
#
_entry.id   AF-A0AAP8PJS3-F1
#
_cell.length_a   1.000
_cell.length_b   1.000
_cell.length_c   1.000
_cell.angle_alpha   90.00
_cell.angle_beta   90.00
_cell.angle_gamma   90.00
#
_symmetry.space_group_name_H-M   'P 1'
#
loop_
_entity.id
_entity.type
_entity.pdbx_description
1 polymer ?
#
loop_
_entity_poly.entity_id
_entity_poly.type
_entity_poly.pdbx_seq_one_letter_code
_entity_poly.pdbx_strand_id
1 'polypeptide(L)'
;MTTIKRFTPDYKMHAVRFEAFAREAEHGELVQFDDHQQAVSDLEAERDAARNAIAAIYKAVTGECPEWSNWHAYLDDIVEEVGAKLAALQAQGVEKFADDLHKTAMAICSVKPDNTTPGAYAVLARSFAKKLREAK
;
A
#
# COMPACT_ATOMS: atom_id res chain seq x y z
N MET A 1 -55.56 8.02 -24.38
CA MET A 1 -55.00 8.96 -25.38
C MET A 1 -53.48 8.85 -25.30
N THR A 2 -52.87 8.07 -26.19
CA THR A 2 -51.43 7.79 -26.19
C THR A 2 -50.71 8.89 -26.96
N THR A 3 -49.97 9.74 -26.26
CA THR A 3 -49.20 10.83 -26.87
C THR A 3 -47.96 10.25 -27.54
N ILE A 4 -47.97 10.13 -28.87
CA ILE A 4 -46.82 9.68 -29.66
C ILE A 4 -45.82 10.84 -29.71
N LYS A 5 -44.70 10.72 -28.99
CA LYS A 5 -43.58 11.67 -29.09
C LYS A 5 -42.84 11.44 -30.41
N ARG A 6 -42.81 12.46 -31.29
CA ARG A 6 -42.06 12.43 -32.56
C ARG A 6 -40.73 13.14 -32.37
N PHE A 7 -39.64 12.39 -32.42
CA PHE A 7 -38.28 12.94 -32.39
C PHE A 7 -37.74 13.12 -33.81
N THR A 8 -36.98 14.20 -34.02
CA THR A 8 -36.27 14.51 -35.28
C THR A 8 -35.27 13.38 -35.61
N PRO A 9 -35.05 13.04 -36.90
CA PRO A 9 -34.14 11.95 -37.28
C PRO A 9 -32.73 12.04 -36.67
N ASP A 10 -32.18 13.25 -36.57
CA ASP A 10 -30.87 13.49 -35.94
C ASP A 10 -30.86 13.10 -34.45
N TYR A 11 -31.94 13.37 -33.71
CA TYR A 11 -32.04 12.97 -32.31
C TYR A 11 -32.08 11.45 -32.15
N LYS A 12 -32.73 10.72 -33.07
CA LYS A 12 -32.76 9.26 -33.06
C LYS A 12 -31.38 8.66 -33.36
N MET A 13 -30.64 9.24 -34.30
CA MET A 13 -29.28 8.79 -34.63
C MET A 13 -28.30 9.02 -33.47
N HIS A 14 -28.46 10.13 -32.73
CA HIS A 14 -27.69 10.38 -31.52
C HIS A 14 -28.10 9.44 -30.37
N ALA A 15 -29.40 9.25 -30.13
CA ALA A 15 -29.92 8.38 -29.07
C ALA A 15 -29.53 6.92 -29.26
N VAL A 16 -29.62 6.39 -30.49
CA VAL A 16 -29.23 5.00 -30.82
C VAL A 16 -27.75 4.74 -30.55
N ARG A 17 -26.89 5.75 -30.76
CA ARG A 17 -25.46 5.66 -30.43
C ARG A 17 -25.23 5.62 -28.92
N PHE A 18 -26.14 6.15 -28.09
CA PHE A 18 -26.05 6.08 -26.63
C PHE A 18 -26.71 4.81 -26.05
N GLU A 19 -27.78 4.31 -26.66
CA GLU A 19 -28.41 3.04 -26.29
C GLU A 19 -27.46 1.84 -26.50
N ALA A 20 -26.62 1.88 -27.54
CA ALA A 20 -25.70 0.79 -27.87
C ALA A 20 -24.60 0.49 -26.82
N PHE A 21 -24.37 1.39 -25.84
CA PHE A 21 -23.39 1.18 -24.77
C PHE A 21 -24.02 1.14 -23.38
N ALA A 22 -25.33 1.34 -23.26
CA ALA A 22 -26.03 1.05 -22.03
C ALA A 22 -25.96 -0.47 -21.79
N ARG A 23 -25.29 -0.90 -20.71
CA ARG A 23 -25.32 -2.30 -20.29
C ARG A 23 -26.65 -2.55 -19.58
N GLU A 24 -27.31 -3.65 -19.90
CA GLU A 24 -28.44 -4.13 -19.10
C GLU A 24 -27.91 -4.62 -17.74
N ALA A 25 -28.43 -4.05 -16.65
CA ALA A 25 -28.23 -4.58 -15.31
C ALA A 25 -28.91 -5.96 -15.17
N GLU A 26 -28.59 -6.71 -14.12
CA GLU A 26 -29.16 -8.05 -13.84
C GLU A 26 -30.72 -8.04 -13.75
N HIS A 27 -31.33 -6.86 -13.61
CA HIS A 27 -32.77 -6.64 -13.57
C HIS A 27 -33.35 -5.94 -14.82
N GLY A 28 -32.58 -5.80 -15.90
CA GLY A 28 -33.05 -5.26 -17.18
C GLY A 28 -33.12 -3.72 -17.26
N GLU A 29 -32.49 -3.02 -16.32
CA GLU A 29 -32.38 -1.56 -16.35
C GLU A 29 -31.17 -1.13 -17.20
N LEU A 30 -31.36 -0.10 -18.04
CA LEU A 30 -30.28 0.50 -18.83
C LEU A 30 -29.47 1.43 -17.93
N VAL A 31 -28.21 1.10 -17.65
CA VAL A 31 -27.28 2.02 -16.96
C VAL A 31 -26.98 3.18 -17.90
N GLN A 32 -27.36 4.40 -17.52
CA GLN A 32 -27.06 5.58 -18.33
C GLN A 32 -25.54 5.79 -18.37
N PHE A 33 -25.04 6.26 -19.51
CA PHE A 33 -23.62 6.55 -19.71
C PHE A 33 -23.00 7.38 -18.59
N ASP A 34 -23.78 8.32 -18.03
CA ASP A 34 -23.36 9.22 -16.97
C ASP A 34 -23.08 8.46 -15.66
N ASP A 35 -23.90 7.46 -15.32
CA ASP A 35 -23.69 6.61 -14.13
C ASP A 35 -22.44 5.73 -14.30
N HIS A 36 -22.23 5.20 -15.51
CA HIS A 36 -21.02 4.42 -15.80
C HIS A 36 -19.77 5.31 -15.78
N GLN A 37 -19.83 6.53 -16.33
CA GLN A 37 -18.73 7.49 -16.29
C GLN A 37 -18.40 7.93 -14.86
N GLN A 38 -19.43 8.13 -14.03
CA GLN A 38 -19.24 8.42 -12.62
C GLN A 38 -18.55 7.26 -11.90
N ALA A 39 -19.03 6.02 -12.11
CA ALA A 39 -18.42 4.84 -11.52
C ALA A 39 -16.95 4.65 -11.95
N VAL A 40 -16.62 4.91 -13.22
CA VAL A 40 -15.23 4.88 -13.71
C VAL A 40 -14.40 5.97 -13.04
N SER A 41 -14.93 7.18 -12.92
CA SER A 41 -14.24 8.31 -12.28
C SER A 41 -13.95 8.03 -10.80
N ASP A 42 -14.91 7.44 -10.08
CA ASP A 42 -14.76 7.04 -8.68
C ASP A 42 -13.68 5.95 -8.55
N LEU A 43 -13.68 4.93 -9.42
CA LEU A 43 -12.66 3.89 -9.45
C LEU A 43 -11.26 4.43 -9.78
N GLU A 44 -11.16 5.41 -10.68
CA GLU A 44 -9.89 6.05 -10.99
C GLU A 44 -9.35 6.84 -9.78
N ALA A 45 -10.23 7.55 -9.07
CA ALA A 45 -9.86 8.24 -7.84
C ALA A 45 -9.39 7.26 -6.75
N GLU A 46 -10.09 6.13 -6.56
CA GLU A 46 -9.68 5.07 -5.64
C GLU A 46 -8.34 4.44 -6.02
N ARG A 47 -8.15 4.13 -7.31
CA ARG A 47 -6.89 3.61 -7.84
C ARG A 47 -5.74 4.57 -7.57
N ASP A 48 -5.93 5.86 -7.85
CA ASP A 48 -4.89 6.87 -7.67
C ASP A 48 -4.59 7.11 -6.18
N ALA A 49 -5.60 7.06 -5.31
CA ALA A 49 -5.42 7.10 -3.87
C ALA A 49 -4.61 5.89 -3.37
N ALA A 50 -4.95 4.67 -3.81
CA ALA A 50 -4.21 3.45 -3.48
C ALA A 50 -2.77 3.51 -3.99
N ARG A 51 -2.57 3.99 -5.22
CA ARG A 51 -1.25 4.19 -5.83
C ARG A 51 -0.40 5.15 -5.00
N ASN A 52 -0.96 6.28 -4.58
CA ASN A 52 -0.26 7.25 -3.74
C ASN A 52 0.09 6.68 -2.37
N ALA A 53 -0.82 5.92 -1.75
CA ALA A 53 -0.57 5.27 -0.47
C ALA A 53 0.61 4.28 -0.56
N ILE A 54 0.65 3.47 -1.62
CA ILE A 54 1.74 2.50 -1.81
C ILE A 54 3.06 3.21 -2.12
N ALA A 55 3.06 4.27 -2.93
CA ALA A 55 4.25 5.10 -3.14
C ALA A 55 4.82 5.65 -1.83
N ALA A 56 3.94 6.12 -0.94
CA ALA A 56 4.34 6.67 0.34
C ALA A 56 4.99 5.59 1.22
N ILE A 57 4.42 4.39 1.27
CA ILE A 57 4.98 3.24 2.02
C ILE A 57 6.34 2.85 1.45
N TYR A 58 6.43 2.66 0.13
CA TYR A 58 7.67 2.28 -0.53
C TYR A 58 8.75 3.31 -0.22
N LYS A 59 8.48 4.60 -0.41
CA LYS A 59 9.44 5.67 -0.10
C LYS A 59 9.84 5.74 1.37
N ALA A 60 8.92 5.49 2.29
CA ALA A 60 9.24 5.49 3.71
C ALA A 60 10.20 4.35 4.10
N VAL A 61 10.08 3.20 3.44
CA VAL A 61 10.89 2.01 3.73
C VAL A 61 12.19 1.95 2.93
N THR A 62 12.16 2.37 1.67
CA THR A 62 13.31 2.25 0.75
C THR A 62 14.09 3.56 0.58
N GLY A 63 13.46 4.71 0.84
CA GLY A 63 14.00 6.04 0.55
C GLY A 63 13.76 6.51 -0.89
N GLU A 64 13.24 5.66 -1.77
CA GLU A 64 13.08 5.92 -3.21
C GLU A 64 11.60 5.98 -3.61
N CYS A 65 11.28 6.59 -4.76
CA CYS A 65 9.92 6.56 -5.30
C CYS A 65 9.79 5.35 -6.24
N PRO A 66 8.70 4.56 -6.21
CA PRO A 66 8.57 3.43 -7.13
C PRO A 66 8.43 3.91 -8.58
N GLU A 67 9.07 3.18 -9.51
CA GLU A 67 8.88 3.41 -10.95
C GLU A 67 7.57 2.76 -11.43
N TRP A 68 6.60 3.61 -11.72
CA TRP A 68 5.26 3.17 -12.08
C TRP A 68 5.12 2.52 -13.46
N SER A 69 6.10 2.69 -14.33
CA SER A 69 6.11 2.19 -15.71
C SER A 69 5.95 0.67 -15.80
N ASN A 70 6.20 -0.06 -14.71
CA ASN A 70 6.18 -1.52 -14.67
C ASN A 70 5.26 -2.11 -13.57
N TRP A 71 4.40 -1.31 -12.94
CA TRP A 71 3.69 -1.65 -11.70
C TRP A 71 2.88 -2.97 -11.73
N HIS A 72 2.25 -3.30 -12.86
CA HIS A 72 1.40 -4.50 -12.99
C HIS A 72 2.17 -5.82 -12.92
N ALA A 73 3.48 -5.82 -13.16
CA ALA A 73 4.29 -7.04 -13.17
C ALA A 73 5.03 -7.31 -11.85
N TYR A 74 5.03 -6.36 -10.89
CA TYR A 74 5.95 -6.38 -9.73
C TYR A 74 5.27 -6.08 -8.39
N LEU A 75 3.95 -6.11 -8.29
CA LEU A 75 3.27 -5.74 -7.04
C LEU A 75 3.66 -6.69 -5.89
N ASP A 76 3.76 -7.99 -6.18
CA ASP A 76 4.25 -8.99 -5.24
C ASP A 76 5.74 -8.79 -4.90
N ASP A 77 6.58 -8.52 -5.91
CA ASP A 77 8.01 -8.24 -5.72
C ASP A 77 8.25 -7.00 -4.85
N ILE A 78 7.43 -5.96 -5.02
CA ILE A 78 7.47 -4.73 -4.21
C ILE A 78 7.07 -5.02 -2.77
N VAL A 79 6.06 -5.85 -2.55
CA VAL A 79 5.64 -6.27 -1.21
C VAL A 79 6.75 -7.08 -0.53
N GLU A 80 7.42 -7.98 -1.26
CA GLU A 80 8.56 -8.74 -0.74
C GLU A 80 9.74 -7.84 -0.39
N GLU A 81 10.11 -6.92 -1.29
CA GLU A 81 11.21 -5.98 -1.07
C GLU A 81 10.96 -5.07 0.14
N VAL A 82 9.77 -4.46 0.20
CA VAL A 82 9.36 -3.59 1.31
C VAL A 82 9.32 -4.39 2.61
N GLY A 83 8.79 -5.62 2.61
CA GLY A 83 8.77 -6.50 3.77
C GLY A 83 10.19 -6.81 4.28
N ALA A 84 11.10 -7.18 3.39
CA ALA A 84 12.49 -7.47 3.73
C ALA A 84 13.23 -6.24 4.30
N LYS A 85 13.06 -5.07 3.67
CA LYS A 85 13.67 -3.81 4.14
C LYS A 85 13.09 -3.37 5.48
N LEU A 86 11.79 -3.53 5.70
CA LEU A 86 11.15 -3.21 6.98
C LEU A 86 11.69 -4.10 8.12
N ALA A 87 11.81 -5.41 7.89
CA ALA A 87 12.41 -6.32 8.87
C ALA A 87 13.87 -5.95 9.19
N ALA A 88 14.64 -5.57 8.17
CA ALA A 88 16.02 -5.09 8.36
C ALA A 88 16.09 -3.80 9.19
N LEU A 89 15.21 -2.83 8.92
CA LEU A 89 15.11 -1.58 9.69
C LEU A 89 14.75 -1.86 11.15
N GLN A 90 13.79 -2.75 11.41
CA GLN A 90 13.42 -3.16 12.76
C GLN A 90 14.59 -3.81 13.51
N ALA A 91 15.29 -4.74 12.85
CA ALA A 91 16.47 -5.39 13.43
C ALA A 91 17.57 -4.37 13.76
N GLN A 92 17.87 -3.43 12.85
CA GLN A 92 18.85 -2.37 13.09
C GLN A 92 18.47 -1.48 14.28
N GLY A 93 17.18 -1.13 14.43
CA GLY A 93 16.70 -0.36 15.58
C GLY A 93 16.93 -1.09 16.90
N VAL A 94 16.66 -2.39 16.95
CA VAL A 94 16.88 -3.23 18.14
C VAL A 94 18.37 -3.39 18.46
N GLU A 95 19.23 -3.51 17.44
CA GLU A 95 20.68 -3.55 17.64
C GLU A 95 21.23 -2.26 18.22
N LYS A 96 20.79 -1.12 17.69
CA LYS A 96 21.19 0.19 18.22
C LYS A 96 20.76 0.37 19.68
N PHE A 97 19.54 -0.05 20.02
CA PHE A 97 19.07 -0.06 21.39
C PHE A 97 19.93 -0.95 22.30
N ALA A 98 20.27 -2.15 21.84
CA ALA A 98 21.12 -3.06 22.59
C ALA A 98 22.51 -2.47 22.87
N ASP A 99 23.11 -1.82 21.87
CA ASP A 99 24.42 -1.19 22.01
C ASP A 99 24.40 -0.01 22.96
N ASP A 100 23.35 0.82 22.91
CA ASP A 100 23.20 1.93 23.84
C ASP A 100 23.01 1.43 25.28
N LEU A 101 22.24 0.35 25.47
CA LEU A 101 22.05 -0.24 26.78
C LEU A 101 23.33 -0.89 27.33
N HIS A 102 24.15 -1.49 26.46
CA HIS A 102 25.47 -2.00 26.81
C HIS A 102 26.43 -0.87 27.21
N LYS A 103 26.43 0.25 26.48
CA LYS A 103 27.21 1.45 26.87
C LYS A 103 26.77 1.98 28.24
N THR A 104 25.46 2.04 28.50
CA THR A 104 24.92 2.43 29.81
C THR A 104 25.38 1.48 30.92
N ALA A 105 25.36 0.16 30.69
CA ALA A 105 25.90 -0.83 31.64
C ALA A 105 27.37 -0.54 31.98
N MET A 106 28.19 -0.33 30.96
CA MET A 106 29.62 -0.03 31.11
C MET A 106 29.88 1.29 31.86
N ALA A 107 29.01 2.29 31.70
CA ALA A 107 29.15 3.58 32.38
C ALA A 107 28.79 3.51 33.87
N ILE A 108 27.86 2.62 34.27
CA ILE A 108 27.33 2.55 35.64
C ILE A 108 28.12 1.55 36.51
N CYS A 109 28.81 0.58 35.91
CA CYS A 109 29.34 -0.56 36.66
C CYS A 109 30.84 -0.81 36.42
N SER A 110 31.58 -1.11 37.50
CA SER A 110 32.97 -1.60 37.47
C SER A 110 33.07 -3.13 37.29
N VAL A 111 31.94 -3.80 37.04
CA VAL A 111 31.84 -5.25 36.80
C VAL A 111 31.50 -5.51 35.34
N LYS A 112 31.62 -6.76 34.88
CA LYS A 112 31.30 -7.09 33.50
C LYS A 112 29.84 -6.71 33.17
N PRO A 113 29.59 -6.12 31.98
CA PRO A 113 28.30 -5.54 31.64
C PRO A 113 27.17 -6.58 31.59
N ASP A 114 27.45 -7.82 31.19
CA ASP A 114 26.51 -8.94 31.18
C ASP A 114 25.93 -9.30 32.55
N ASN A 115 26.63 -8.96 33.65
CA ASN A 115 26.15 -9.17 35.02
C ASN A 115 25.28 -8.02 35.55
N THR A 116 25.02 -7.00 34.74
CA THR A 116 24.18 -5.86 35.10
C THR A 116 22.81 -5.99 34.47
N THR A 117 21.79 -5.43 35.12
CA THR A 117 20.42 -5.42 34.57
C THR A 117 20.36 -4.82 33.16
N PRO A 118 21.01 -3.67 32.86
CA PRO A 118 21.07 -3.16 31.48
C PRO A 118 21.78 -4.11 30.51
N GLY A 119 22.93 -4.69 30.87
CA GLY A 119 23.64 -5.58 29.94
C GLY A 119 22.91 -6.90 29.67
N ALA A 120 22.18 -7.45 30.64
CA ALA A 120 21.31 -8.61 30.42
C ALA A 120 20.21 -8.30 29.39
N TYR A 121 19.58 -7.12 29.47
CA TYR A 121 18.61 -6.66 28.48
C TYR A 121 19.24 -6.40 27.11
N ALA A 122 20.51 -5.96 27.05
CA ALA A 122 21.21 -5.76 25.79
C ALA A 122 21.43 -7.08 25.05
N VAL A 123 21.78 -8.14 25.78
CA VAL A 123 21.90 -9.50 25.23
C VAL A 123 20.55 -9.99 24.71
N LEU A 124 19.47 -9.78 25.48
CA LEU A 124 18.12 -10.14 25.06
C LEU A 124 17.70 -9.39 23.78
N ALA A 125 17.93 -8.08 23.71
CA ALA A 125 17.65 -7.28 22.52
C ALA A 125 18.41 -7.78 21.29
N ARG A 126 19.70 -8.12 21.41
CA ARG A 126 20.47 -8.73 20.29
C ARG A 126 19.85 -10.06 19.82
N SER A 127 19.34 -10.87 20.74
CA SER A 127 18.64 -12.11 20.36
C SER A 127 17.35 -11.84 19.58
N PHE A 128 16.62 -10.77 19.89
CA PHE A 128 15.45 -10.34 19.14
C PHE A 128 15.82 -9.80 17.76
N ALA A 129 16.86 -8.98 17.65
CA ALA A 129 17.35 -8.50 16.36
C ALA A 129 17.74 -9.67 15.43
N LYS A 130 18.39 -10.71 15.99
CA LYS A 130 18.72 -11.93 15.26
C LYS A 130 17.46 -12.64 14.75
N LYS A 131 16.46 -12.85 15.61
CA LYS A 131 15.17 -13.44 15.21
C LYS A 131 14.47 -12.63 14.11
N LEU A 132 14.51 -11.30 14.20
CA LEU A 132 13.92 -10.43 13.17
C LEU A 132 14.62 -10.58 11.81
N ARG A 133 15.92 -10.85 11.78
CA ARG A 133 16.65 -11.14 10.53
C ARG A 133 16.37 -12.52 9.96
N GLU A 134 16.13 -13.50 10.84
CA GLU A 134 15.92 -14.90 10.48
C GLU A 134 14.46 -15.22 10.10
N ALA A 135 13.50 -14.35 10.43
CA ALA A 135 12.08 -14.53 10.14
C ALA A 135 11.68 -14.27 8.66
N LYS A 136 12.62 -14.37 7.73
CA LYS A 136 12.38 -14.21 6.28
C LYS A 136 11.65 -15.41 5.69
#